data_AF-A0A8T4J6W5-F1
#
_entry.id   AF-A0A8T4J6W5-F1
#
_cell.length_a   1.000
_cell.length_b   1.000
_cell.length_c   1.000
_cell.angle_alpha   90.00
_cell.angle_beta   90.00
_cell.angle_gamma   90.00
#
_symmetry.space_group_name_H-M   'P 1'
#
loop_
_entity.id
_entity.type
_entity.pdbx_description
1 polymer ?
#
loop_
_entity_poly.entity_id
_entity_poly.type
_entity_poly.pdbx_seq_one_letter_code
_entity_poly.pdbx_strand_id
1 'polypeptide(L)' 'MCLEAFQSGLAWLTILRRREGFRAAFSGFRIKEVAAFTEADEARLLADAGIIRNRAKIQATIANARVAGSGA' A
#
# COMPACT_ATOMS: atom_id res chain seq x y z
N MET A 1 0.23 13.29 -4.33
CA MET A 1 -0.93 13.24 -3.39
C MET A 1 -1.28 11.79 -3.02
N CYS A 2 -0.47 11.10 -2.22
CA CYS A 2 -0.80 9.74 -1.73
C CYS A 2 -0.56 9.53 -0.23
N LEU A 3 0.12 10.46 0.44
CA LEU A 3 0.41 10.35 1.87
C LEU A 3 -0.78 10.79 2.75
N GLU A 4 -1.70 11.60 2.22
CA GLU A 4 -2.89 12.07 2.95
C GLU A 4 -3.93 10.97 3.19
N ALA A 5 -4.02 9.97 2.31
CA ALA A 5 -4.96 8.85 2.45
C ALA A 5 -4.67 7.95 3.69
N PHE A 6 -3.50 8.11 4.32
CA PHE A 6 -3.13 7.40 5.55
C PHE A 6 -3.29 8.25 6.82
N GLN A 7 -3.69 9.53 6.72
CA GLN A 7 -3.75 10.48 7.85
C GLN A 7 -4.89 10.20 8.84
N SER A 8 -5.86 9.33 8.52
CA SER A 8 -6.86 8.91 9.50
C SER A 8 -6.27 7.90 10.51
N GLY A 9 -5.89 8.40 11.69
CA GLY A 9 -5.84 7.64 12.94
C GLY A 9 -4.47 7.18 13.46
N LEU A 10 -3.35 7.58 12.86
CA LEU A 10 -2.00 7.18 13.34
C LEU A 10 -1.04 8.38 13.36
N ALA A 11 -0.20 8.45 14.39
CA ALA A 11 0.84 9.47 14.48
C ALA A 11 1.78 9.40 13.27
N TRP A 12 2.13 10.56 12.68
CA TRP A 12 3.02 10.66 11.51
C TRP A 12 4.35 9.91 11.70
N LEU A 13 4.88 9.90 12.92
CA LEU A 13 6.08 9.14 13.29
C LEU A 13 5.91 7.61 13.10
N THR A 14 4.71 7.08 13.34
CA THR A 14 4.39 5.66 13.13
C THR A 14 4.44 5.29 11.64
N ILE A 15 4.03 6.21 10.76
CA ILE A 15 4.11 6.03 9.31
C ILE A 15 5.57 6.11 8.84
N LEU A 16 6.32 7.10 9.30
CA LEU A 16 7.74 7.26 8.94
C LEU A 16 8.59 6.05 9.37
N ARG A 17 8.37 5.50 10.56
CA ARG A 17 9.07 4.29 11.05
C ARG A 17 8.79 3.04 10.22
N ARG A 18 7.66 2.99 9.50
CA ARG A 18 7.27 1.84 8.67
C ARG A 18 7.53 2.07 7.18
N ARG A 19 8.15 3.19 6.81
CA ARG A 19 8.35 3.58 5.40
C ARG A 19 9.05 2.50 4.58
N GLU A 20 10.10 1.89 5.12
CA GLU A 20 10.83 0.83 4.42
C GLU A 20 10.00 -0.45 4.28
N GLY A 21 9.25 -0.82 5.33
CA GLY A 21 8.30 -1.93 5.28
C GLY A 21 7.25 -1.72 4.19
N PHE A 22 6.64 -0.53 4.12
CA PHE A 22 5.69 -0.18 3.06
C PHE A 22 6.33 -0.21 1.67
N ARG A 23 7.55 0.32 1.53
CA ARG A 23 8.26 0.31 0.26
C ARG A 23 8.55 -1.13 -0.20
N ALA A 24 8.97 -2.03 0.68
CA ALA A 24 9.19 -3.42 0.32
C ALA A 24 7.87 -4.14 0.00
N ALA A 25 6.86 -3.99 0.86
CA ALA A 25 5.57 -4.66 0.75
C ALA A 25 4.83 -4.34 -0.56
N PHE A 26 4.90 -3.09 -1.02
CA PHE A 26 4.25 -2.60 -2.24
C PHE A 26 5.21 -2.45 -3.43
N SER A 27 6.26 -3.27 -3.51
CA SER A 27 7.19 -3.30 -4.66
C SER A 27 7.75 -1.93 -5.06
N GLY A 28 8.15 -1.14 -4.06
CA GLY A 28 8.65 0.21 -4.24
C GLY A 28 7.59 1.23 -4.69
N PHE A 29 6.31 0.88 -4.59
CA PHE A 29 5.17 1.61 -5.16
C PHE A 29 5.24 1.78 -6.69
N ARG A 30 5.86 0.83 -7.39
CA ARG A 30 5.84 0.80 -8.87
C ARG A 30 4.43 0.48 -9.35
N ILE A 31 3.78 1.44 -10.02
CA ILE A 31 2.36 1.38 -10.40
C ILE A 31 2.01 0.07 -11.12
N LYS A 32 2.77 -0.29 -12.16
CA LYS A 32 2.52 -1.51 -12.95
C LYS A 32 2.55 -2.78 -12.09
N GLU A 33 3.45 -2.85 -11.12
CA GLU A 33 3.60 -4.02 -10.26
C GLU A 33 2.50 -4.10 -9.21
N VAL A 34 2.19 -2.97 -8.55
CA VAL A 34 1.11 -2.92 -7.56
C VAL A 34 -0.25 -3.13 -8.23
N ALA A 35 -0.46 -2.65 -9.45
CA ALA A 35 -1.69 -2.87 -10.21
C ALA A 35 -1.91 -4.36 -10.53
N ALA A 36 -0.82 -5.11 -10.71
CA ALA A 36 -0.83 -6.54 -10.98
C ALA A 36 -1.01 -7.42 -9.73
N PHE A 37 -1.05 -6.83 -8.53
CA PHE A 37 -1.27 -7.59 -7.29
C PHE A 37 -2.61 -8.33 -7.32
N THR A 38 -2.56 -9.55 -6.80
CA THR A 38 -3.66 -10.51 -6.75
C THR A 38 -4.25 -10.62 -5.34
N GLU A 39 -5.26 -11.45 -5.16
CA GLU A 39 -5.78 -11.80 -3.83
C GLU A 39 -4.71 -12.44 -2.93
N ALA A 40 -3.77 -13.19 -3.52
CA ALA A 40 -2.64 -13.78 -2.79
C ALA A 40 -1.70 -12.70 -2.26
N ASP A 41 -1.47 -11.63 -3.02
CA ASP A 41 -0.69 -10.47 -2.57
C ASP A 41 -1.42 -9.73 -1.46
N GLU A 42 -2.74 -9.55 -1.56
CA GLU A 42 -3.54 -8.95 -0.49
C GLU A 42 -3.41 -9.77 0.80
N ALA A 43 -3.52 -11.10 0.72
CA ALA A 43 -3.35 -11.99 1.86
C ALA A 43 -1.94 -11.89 2.46
N ARG A 44 -0.90 -11.85 1.62
CA ARG A 44 0.50 -11.63 2.05
C ARG A 44 0.66 -10.30 2.79
N LEU A 45 0.09 -9.22 2.27
CA LEU A 45 0.15 -7.88 2.87
C LEU A 45 -0.59 -7.84 4.22
N LEU A 46 -1.71 -8.54 4.35
CA LEU A 46 -2.44 -8.66 5.61
C LEU A 46 -1.69 -9.47 6.68
N ALA A 47 -0.71 -10.27 6.29
CA ALA A 47 0.18 -10.99 7.20
C ALA A 47 1.47 -10.21 7.55
N ASP A 48 1.81 -9.17 6.79
CA ASP A 48 3.09 -8.46 6.91
C ASP A 48 3.12 -7.51 8.12
N ALA A 49 3.93 -7.85 9.13
CA ALA A 49 4.11 -7.04 10.34
C ALA A 49 4.93 -5.76 10.12
N GLY A 50 5.60 -5.63 8.97
CA GLY A 50 6.33 -4.44 8.54
C GLY A 50 5.42 -3.26 8.20
N ILE A 51 4.14 -3.52 7.88
CA ILE A 51 3.16 -2.49 7.51
C ILE A 51 1.98 -2.42 8.49
N ILE A 52 1.08 -1.47 8.23
CA ILE A 52 -0.21 -1.41 8.90
C ILE A 52 -1.17 -2.33 8.14
N ARG A 53 -1.55 -3.43 8.79
CA ARG A 53 -2.40 -4.51 8.24
C ARG A 53 -3.88 -4.14 8.23
N ASN A 54 -4.21 -3.08 7.49
CA ASN A 54 -5.60 -2.63 7.30
C ASN A 54 -6.07 -2.99 5.90
N ARG A 55 -7.05 -3.90 5.81
CA ARG A 55 -7.57 -4.42 4.53
C ARG A 55 -8.06 -3.32 3.60
N ALA A 56 -8.88 -2.41 4.10
CA ALA A 56 -9.44 -1.32 3.29
C ALA A 56 -8.34 -0.43 2.68
N LYS A 57 -7.31 -0.07 3.46
CA LYS A 57 -6.17 0.73 2.97
C LYS A 57 -5.30 -0.02 1.95
N ILE A 58 -5.08 -1.33 2.14
CA ILE A 58 -4.37 -2.18 1.17
C ILE A 58 -5.14 -2.23 -0.15
N GLN A 59 -6.43 -2.57 -0.10
CA GLN A 59 -7.28 -2.67 -1.29
C GLN A 59 -7.38 -1.34 -2.03
N ALA A 60 -7.55 -0.22 -1.32
CA ALA A 60 -7.57 1.10 -1.91
C ALA A 60 -6.24 1.43 -2.62
N THR A 61 -5.10 1.04 -2.04
CA THR A 61 -3.78 1.26 -2.66
C THR A 61 -3.64 0.48 -3.98
N ILE A 62 -4.08 -0.78 -4.02
CA ILE A 62 -4.06 -1.62 -5.23
C ILE A 62 -5.02 -1.06 -6.28
N ALA A 63 -6.25 -0.70 -5.89
CA ALA A 63 -7.24 -0.12 -6.80
C ALA A 63 -6.74 1.19 -7.43
N ASN A 64 -6.13 2.07 -6.63
CA ASN A 64 -5.54 3.31 -7.13
C ASN A 64 -4.41 3.05 -8.14
N ALA A 65 -3.57 2.04 -7.90
CA ALA A 65 -2.52 1.66 -8.85
C ALA A 65 -3.12 1.16 -10.18
N ARG A 66 -4.22 0.40 -10.15
CA ARG A 66 -4.92 -0.05 -11.36
C ARG A 66 -5.47 1.12 -12.17
N VAL A 67 -6.14 2.07 -11.52
CA VAL A 67 -6.67 3.28 -12.17
C VAL A 67 -5.53 4.13 -12.76
N ALA A 68 -4.45 4.34 -12.01
CA ALA A 68 -3.29 5.10 -12.49
C ALA A 68 -2.56 4.40 -13.65
N GLY A 69 -2.53 3.07 -13.66
CA GLY A 69 -1.89 2.27 -14.71
C GLY A 69 -2.71 2.16 -16.00
N SER A 70 -4.03 2.37 -15.94
CA SER A 70 -4.92 2.35 -17.12
C SER A 70 -4.93 3.67 -17.93
N GLY A 71 -4.29 4.73 -17.43
CA GLY A 71 -4.22 6.04 -18.08
C GLY A 71 -2.87 6.37 -18.71
N ALA A 72 -1.99 5.39 -18.89
CA ALA A 72 -0.63 5.54 -19.45
C ALA A 72 -0.42 4.68 -20.70
#